data_AF-A0A3D1GUR9-F1
#
_entry.id   AF-A0A3D1GUR9-F1
#
_cell.length_a   1.000
_cell.length_b   1.000
_cell.length_c   1.000
_cell.angle_alpha   90.00
_cell.angle_beta   90.00
_cell.angle_gamma   90.00
#
_symmetry.space_group_name_H-M   'P 1'
#
loop_
_entity.id
_entity.type
_entity.pdbx_description
1 polymer ?
#
loop_
_entity_poly.entity_id
_entity_poly.type
_entity_poly.pdbx_seq_one_letter_code
_entity_poly.pdbx_strand_id
1 'polypeptide(L)'
;MDSELIYLIGLDWAEFALRWLHVVTAIAWIGSSFYFIALDLGLRRDGRLPGGVHGEEWQVHGGGFYHIQKYLVAPAALPEHLTWFKWESYATWLSGFALMVVVYYLGADLYLVDLDKSELPAWSAILISLGVLTVGWVGYDILCKSSFGQQTTALML
;
A
#
# COMPACT_ATOMS: atom_id res chain seq x y z
N MET A 1 19.58 24.93 -25.57
CA MET A 1 19.63 23.87 -24.56
C MET A 1 18.91 22.69 -25.19
N ASP A 2 19.63 21.60 -25.37
CA ASP A 2 19.14 20.46 -26.15
C ASP A 2 17.94 19.82 -25.44
N SER A 3 16.91 19.45 -26.21
CA SER A 3 15.66 18.87 -25.69
C SER A 3 15.93 17.61 -24.86
N GLU A 4 16.96 16.86 -25.21
CA GLU A 4 17.42 15.67 -24.51
C GLU A 4 17.95 15.99 -23.10
N LEU A 5 18.75 17.05 -22.96
CA LEU A 5 19.26 17.47 -21.65
C LEU A 5 18.12 17.89 -20.72
N ILE A 6 17.13 18.62 -21.24
CA ILE A 6 15.94 19.02 -20.48
C ILE A 6 15.15 17.79 -20.03
N TYR A 7 15.01 16.79 -20.91
CA TYR A 7 14.31 15.55 -20.61
C TYR A 7 15.01 14.76 -19.50
N LEU A 8 16.33 14.56 -19.60
CA LEU A 8 17.11 13.83 -18.60
C LEU A 8 17.07 14.51 -17.23
N ILE A 9 17.27 15.84 -17.19
CA ILE A 9 17.16 16.60 -15.94
C ILE A 9 15.74 16.48 -15.36
N GLY A 10 14.72 16.55 -16.21
CA GLY A 10 13.33 16.38 -15.79
C GLY A 10 13.06 15.01 -15.18
N LEU A 11 13.60 13.94 -15.76
CA LEU A 11 13.51 12.58 -15.21
C LEU A 11 14.21 12.45 -13.87
N ASP A 12 15.43 12.97 -13.71
CA ASP A 12 16.17 12.92 -12.45
C ASP A 12 15.39 13.59 -11.31
N TRP A 13 14.80 14.76 -11.57
CA TRP A 13 13.94 15.45 -10.61
C TRP A 13 12.65 14.69 -10.32
N ALA A 14 12.04 14.07 -11.33
CA ALA A 14 10.86 13.23 -11.16
C ALA A 14 11.17 11.99 -10.30
N GLU A 15 12.29 11.31 -10.54
CA GLU A 15 12.76 10.21 -9.71
C GLU A 15 12.96 10.64 -8.27
N PHE A 16 13.67 11.74 -8.04
CA PHE A 16 13.90 12.27 -6.70
C PHE A 16 12.58 12.56 -5.98
N ALA A 17 11.67 13.29 -6.63
CA ALA A 17 10.39 13.66 -6.06
C ALA A 17 9.51 12.43 -5.76
N LEU A 18 9.42 11.47 -6.68
CA LEU A 18 8.62 10.27 -6.52
C LEU A 18 9.19 9.34 -5.44
N ARG A 19 10.51 9.20 -5.32
CA ARG A 19 11.13 8.42 -4.23
C ARG A 19 10.78 9.01 -2.87
N TRP A 20 10.91 10.32 -2.70
CA TRP A 20 10.56 10.98 -1.45
C TRP A 20 9.06 10.89 -1.16
N LEU A 21 8.21 11.13 -2.15
CA LEU A 21 6.76 10.95 -2.01
C LEU A 21 6.41 9.52 -1.58
N HIS A 22 7.03 8.52 -2.21
CA HIS A 22 6.78 7.12 -1.90
C HIS A 22 7.22 6.77 -0.49
N VAL A 23 8.41 7.20 -0.05
CA VAL A 23 8.90 6.97 1.31
C VAL A 23 7.98 7.63 2.34
N VAL A 24 7.58 8.89 2.12
CA VAL A 24 6.68 9.61 3.05
C VAL A 24 5.32 8.93 3.15
N THR A 25 4.71 8.58 2.02
CA THR A 25 3.41 7.89 2.02
C THR A 25 3.51 6.50 2.64
N ALA A 26 4.59 5.76 2.39
CA ALA A 26 4.85 4.46 3.02
C ALA A 26 4.98 4.58 4.54
N ILE A 27 5.70 5.59 5.05
CA ILE A 27 5.78 5.86 6.49
C ILE A 27 4.40 6.16 7.07
N ALA A 28 3.57 6.97 6.38
CA ALA A 28 2.21 7.26 6.82
C ALA A 28 1.31 5.99 6.84
N TRP A 29 1.41 5.14 5.83
CA TRP A 29 0.62 3.91 5.75
C TRP A 29 1.02 2.87 6.79
N ILE A 30 2.32 2.63 6.95
CA ILE A 30 2.84 1.69 7.96
C ILE A 30 2.59 2.25 9.37
N GLY A 31 2.80 3.56 9.57
CA GLY A 31 2.55 4.23 10.84
C GLY A 31 1.08 4.16 11.27
N SER A 32 0.14 4.43 10.37
CA SER A 32 -1.30 4.26 10.64
C SER A 32 -1.65 2.81 10.97
N SER A 33 -1.04 1.85 10.28
CA SER A 33 -1.22 0.42 10.58
C SER A 33 -0.78 0.06 12.00
N PHE A 34 0.41 0.54 12.42
CA PHE A 34 0.88 0.32 13.80
C PHE A 34 -0.01 1.00 14.84
N TYR A 35 -0.48 2.22 14.56
CA TYR A 35 -1.42 2.91 15.43
C TYR A 35 -2.71 2.09 15.63
N PHE A 36 -3.33 1.61 14.55
CA PHE A 36 -4.57 0.83 14.64
C PHE A 36 -4.36 -0.55 15.28
N ILE A 37 -3.22 -1.20 15.08
CA ILE A 37 -2.87 -2.44 15.79
C ILE A 37 -2.75 -2.18 17.29
N ALA A 38 -2.04 -1.11 17.69
CA ALA A 38 -1.89 -0.75 19.09
C ALA A 38 -3.25 -0.39 19.73
N LEU A 39 -4.09 0.37 19.02
CA LEU A 39 -5.45 0.67 19.45
C LEU A 39 -6.27 -0.61 19.66
N ASP A 40 -6.26 -1.54 18.69
CA ASP A 40 -7.03 -2.78 18.75
C ASP A 40 -6.61 -3.69 19.91
N LEU A 41 -5.31 -3.74 20.19
CA LEU A 41 -4.74 -4.49 21.32
C LEU A 41 -5.02 -3.80 22.67
N GLY A 42 -5.13 -2.46 22.69
CA GLY A 42 -5.42 -1.67 23.89
C GLY A 42 -6.87 -1.76 24.35
N LEU A 43 -7.83 -1.97 23.43
CA LEU A 43 -9.27 -1.94 23.70
C LEU A 43 -9.66 -2.62 25.01
N ARG A 44 -10.17 -1.81 25.95
CA ARG A 44 -10.80 -2.24 27.18
C ARG A 44 -12.15 -2.87 26.87
N ARG A 45 -12.41 -4.00 27.52
CA ARG A 45 -13.67 -4.78 27.41
C ARG A 45 -14.26 -5.10 28.78
N ASP A 46 -13.59 -4.64 29.83
CA ASP A 46 -13.96 -4.79 31.22
C ASP A 46 -14.92 -3.67 31.63
N GLY A 47 -16.21 -3.96 31.58
CA GLY A 47 -17.24 -3.02 31.99
C GLY A 47 -18.56 -3.19 31.24
N ARG A 48 -19.54 -2.34 31.56
CA ARG A 48 -20.80 -2.27 30.82
C ARG A 48 -20.60 -1.40 29.58
N LEU A 49 -20.24 -2.03 28.47
CA LEU A 49 -20.13 -1.35 27.18
C LEU A 49 -21.51 -0.97 26.62
N PRO A 50 -21.62 0.12 25.84
CA PRO A 50 -22.83 0.42 25.07
C PRO A 50 -23.18 -0.72 24.09
N GLY A 51 -24.45 -0.85 23.74
CA GLY A 51 -24.91 -1.91 22.85
C GLY A 51 -24.22 -1.88 21.48
N GLY A 52 -23.66 -3.01 21.06
CA GLY A 52 -22.95 -3.16 19.78
C GLY A 52 -21.47 -2.76 19.79
N VAL A 53 -20.98 -2.15 20.88
CA VAL A 53 -19.57 -1.82 21.06
C VAL A 53 -18.80 -3.10 21.44
N HIS A 54 -17.74 -3.39 20.68
CA HIS A 54 -16.85 -4.53 20.92
C HIS A 54 -15.74 -4.22 21.93
N GLY A 55 -15.39 -2.95 22.08
CA GLY A 55 -14.42 -2.46 23.05
C GLY A 55 -14.27 -0.95 22.94
N GLU A 56 -13.70 -0.34 23.97
CA GLU A 56 -13.45 1.09 24.02
C GLU A 56 -12.03 1.42 24.47
N GLU A 57 -11.56 2.61 24.13
CA GLU A 57 -10.26 3.11 24.55
C GLU A 57 -10.31 4.62 24.80
N TRP A 58 -9.53 5.07 25.78
CA TRP A 58 -9.31 6.48 26.06
C TRP A 58 -7.89 6.87 25.68
N GLN A 59 -7.75 7.87 24.81
CA GLN A 59 -6.44 8.34 24.35
C GLN A 59 -6.29 9.84 24.61
N VAL A 60 -5.06 10.29 24.83
CA VAL A 60 -4.71 11.71 24.96
C VAL A 60 -3.73 12.09 23.87
N HIS A 61 -4.00 13.19 23.16
CA HIS A 61 -3.06 13.76 22.20
C HIS A 61 -3.31 15.26 22.04
N GLY A 62 -2.24 16.06 21.92
CA GLY A 62 -2.36 17.51 21.77
C GLY A 62 -3.09 18.22 22.92
N GLY A 63 -3.11 17.62 24.12
CA GLY A 63 -3.82 18.13 25.30
C GLY A 63 -5.34 17.83 25.32
N GLY A 64 -5.88 17.16 24.31
CA GLY A 64 -7.28 16.71 24.27
C GLY A 64 -7.43 15.22 24.56
N PHE A 65 -8.64 14.80 24.91
CA PHE A 65 -8.98 13.41 25.20
C PHE A 65 -9.95 12.86 24.14
N TYR A 66 -9.67 11.65 23.67
CA TYR A 66 -10.48 10.91 22.71
C TYR A 66 -11.08 9.69 23.40
N HIS A 67 -12.38 9.49 23.25
CA HIS A 67 -13.07 8.26 23.63
C HIS A 67 -13.45 7.51 22.35
N ILE A 68 -12.78 6.40 22.10
CA ILE A 68 -12.92 5.63 20.87
C ILE A 68 -13.70 4.37 21.19
N GLN A 69 -14.72 4.07 20.38
CA GLN A 69 -15.51 2.85 20.49
C GLN A 69 -15.40 2.07 19.19
N LYS A 70 -14.98 0.80 19.27
CA LYS A 70 -14.89 -0.07 18.10
C LYS A 70 -16.16 -0.88 17.95
N TYR A 71 -16.74 -0.83 16.76
CA TYR A 71 -17.85 -1.69 16.33
C TYR A 71 -17.31 -2.70 15.30
N LEU A 72 -17.68 -3.98 15.42
CA LEU A 72 -17.26 -5.01 14.44
C LEU A 72 -18.09 -4.97 13.14
N VAL A 73 -19.27 -4.37 13.23
CA VAL A 73 -20.21 -4.18 12.11
C VAL A 73 -20.72 -2.76 12.16
N ALA A 74 -21.25 -2.26 11.03
CA ALA A 74 -21.83 -0.93 10.98
C ALA A 74 -22.95 -0.78 12.02
N PRO A 75 -22.93 0.29 12.85
CA PRO A 75 -24.01 0.56 13.78
C PRO A 75 -25.30 0.95 13.04
N ALA A 76 -26.44 0.88 13.72
CA ALA A 76 -27.76 1.19 13.15
C ALA A 76 -27.88 2.63 12.61
N ALA A 77 -27.11 3.57 13.17
CA ALA A 77 -26.98 4.93 12.68
C ALA A 77 -25.50 5.25 12.51
N LEU A 78 -25.06 5.42 11.26
CA LEU A 78 -23.73 5.93 10.94
C LEU A 78 -23.76 7.46 10.94
N PRO A 79 -22.71 8.13 11.46
CA PRO A 79 -22.62 9.58 11.39
C PRO A 79 -22.51 10.06 9.94
N GLU A 80 -23.06 11.24 9.64
CA GLU A 80 -22.97 11.87 8.31
C GLU A 80 -21.51 12.13 7.91
N HIS A 81 -20.68 12.50 8.89
CA HIS A 81 -19.24 12.71 8.70
C HIS A 81 -18.46 11.50 9.22
N LEU A 82 -17.83 10.75 8.30
CA LEU A 82 -16.96 9.61 8.62
C LEU A 82 -15.65 9.73 7.85
N THR A 83 -14.54 9.66 8.59
CA THR A 83 -13.20 9.61 8.01
C THR A 83 -12.81 8.16 7.75
N TRP A 84 -12.47 7.86 6.50
CA TRP A 84 -11.90 6.57 6.12
C TRP A 84 -10.40 6.73 5.80
N PHE A 85 -9.56 6.15 6.66
CA PHE A 85 -8.09 6.09 6.54
C PHE A 85 -7.65 5.12 5.44
N LYS A 86 -7.92 5.48 4.19
CA LYS A 86 -7.56 4.68 2.99
C LYS A 86 -6.42 5.30 2.20
N TRP A 87 -6.26 6.61 2.32
CA TRP A 87 -5.43 7.41 1.42
C TRP A 87 -3.95 7.14 1.59
N GLU A 88 -3.52 6.80 2.80
CA GLU A 88 -2.15 6.43 3.10
C GLU A 88 -1.73 5.24 2.23
N SER A 89 -2.55 4.17 2.25
CA SER A 89 -2.29 2.96 1.45
C SER A 89 -2.39 3.21 -0.06
N TYR A 90 -3.41 3.96 -0.51
CA TYR A 90 -3.59 4.26 -1.93
C TYR A 90 -2.49 5.16 -2.48
N ALA A 91 -2.02 6.14 -1.69
CA ALA A 91 -0.94 7.03 -2.09
C ALA A 91 0.40 6.27 -2.13
N THR A 92 0.66 5.36 -1.18
CA THR A 92 1.84 4.48 -1.26
C THR A 92 1.81 3.61 -2.49
N TRP A 93 0.68 2.96 -2.79
CA TRP A 93 0.56 2.11 -3.97
C TRP A 93 0.76 2.92 -5.26
N LEU A 94 0.08 4.06 -5.40
CA LEU A 94 0.15 4.89 -6.59
C LEU A 94 1.55 5.47 -6.80
N SER A 95 2.19 5.97 -5.74
CA SER A 95 3.56 6.50 -5.81
C SER A 95 4.59 5.40 -6.10
N GLY A 96 4.39 4.19 -5.56
CA GLY A 96 5.26 3.04 -5.84
C GLY A 96 5.14 2.57 -7.29
N PHE A 97 3.92 2.51 -7.82
CA PHE A 97 3.68 2.20 -9.22
C PHE A 97 4.26 3.28 -10.14
N ALA A 98 4.08 4.55 -9.81
CA ALA A 98 4.69 5.66 -10.56
C ALA A 98 6.22 5.58 -10.55
N LEU A 99 6.82 5.25 -9.40
CA LEU A 99 8.27 5.05 -9.29
C LEU A 99 8.75 3.88 -10.16
N MET A 100 8.00 2.78 -10.21
CA MET A 100 8.30 1.66 -11.10
C MET A 100 8.32 2.10 -12.56
N VAL A 101 7.30 2.86 -13.00
CA VAL A 101 7.24 3.37 -14.38
C VAL A 101 8.42 4.28 -14.70
N VAL A 102 8.71 5.25 -13.83
CA VAL A 102 9.79 6.22 -14.10
C VAL A 102 11.16 5.54 -14.10
N VAL A 103 11.46 4.72 -13.10
CA VAL A 103 12.79 4.11 -12.96
C VAL A 103 12.96 2.95 -13.95
N TYR A 104 12.03 2.00 -13.98
CA TYR A 104 12.23 0.75 -14.71
C TYR A 104 11.68 0.78 -16.14
N TYR A 105 10.69 1.62 -16.46
CA TYR A 105 10.10 1.62 -17.81
C TYR A 105 10.65 2.75 -18.68
N LEU A 106 10.82 3.96 -18.13
CA LEU A 106 11.50 5.04 -18.85
C LEU A 106 13.03 4.85 -18.87
N GLY A 107 13.59 4.22 -17.82
CA GLY A 107 14.99 3.80 -17.75
C GLY A 107 15.24 2.33 -18.10
N ALA A 108 14.40 1.74 -18.98
CA ALA A 108 14.40 0.29 -19.22
C ALA A 108 15.74 -0.29 -19.68
N ASP A 109 16.47 0.42 -20.54
CA ASP A 109 17.77 -0.04 -21.08
C ASP A 109 18.87 -0.07 -20.01
N LEU A 110 18.67 0.57 -18.87
CA LEU A 110 19.61 0.60 -17.75
C LEU A 110 19.17 -0.32 -16.59
N TYR A 111 17.88 -0.34 -16.28
CA TYR A 111 17.37 -0.95 -15.05
C TYR A 111 16.51 -2.20 -15.26
N LEU A 112 16.01 -2.43 -16.48
CA LEU A 112 15.11 -3.55 -16.77
C LEU A 112 15.74 -4.59 -17.70
N VAL A 113 16.51 -4.17 -18.69
CA VAL A 113 17.16 -5.05 -19.67
C VAL A 113 18.67 -4.99 -19.52
N ASP A 114 19.30 -6.15 -19.45
CA ASP A 114 20.75 -6.30 -19.53
C ASP A 114 21.12 -6.64 -20.98
N LEU A 115 21.54 -5.62 -21.74
CA LEU A 115 21.84 -5.73 -23.16
C LEU A 115 23.05 -6.63 -23.45
N ASP A 116 23.95 -6.85 -22.48
CA ASP A 116 25.07 -7.79 -22.63
C ASP A 116 24.61 -9.26 -22.60
N LYS A 117 23.39 -9.52 -22.08
CA LYS A 117 22.81 -10.87 -21.95
C LYS A 117 21.65 -11.12 -22.89
N SER A 118 20.97 -10.08 -23.37
CA SER A 118 19.71 -10.22 -24.09
C SER A 118 19.41 -9.01 -24.98
N GLU A 119 19.15 -9.26 -26.26
CA GLU A 119 18.73 -8.24 -27.24
C GLU A 119 17.22 -7.94 -27.20
N LEU A 120 16.59 -8.09 -26.02
CA LEU A 120 15.15 -7.85 -25.89
C LEU A 120 14.86 -6.35 -26.01
N PRO A 121 13.96 -5.92 -26.90
CA PRO A 121 13.59 -4.52 -26.98
C PRO A 121 12.81 -4.11 -25.73
N ALA A 122 13.02 -2.88 -25.25
CA ALA A 122 12.46 -2.37 -23.99
C ALA A 122 10.95 -2.60 -23.83
N TRP A 123 10.16 -2.39 -24.89
CA TRP A 123 8.70 -2.60 -24.85
C TRP A 123 8.33 -4.05 -24.52
N SER A 124 9.09 -5.02 -25.02
CA SER A 124 8.84 -6.45 -24.76
C SER A 124 9.16 -6.80 -23.31
N ALA A 125 10.25 -6.25 -22.76
CA ALA A 125 10.61 -6.43 -21.35
C ALA A 125 9.58 -5.79 -20.41
N ILE A 126 9.04 -4.62 -20.76
CA ILE A 126 7.96 -3.96 -20.02
C ILE A 126 6.69 -4.84 -20.03
N LEU A 127 6.29 -5.39 -21.19
CA LEU A 127 5.14 -6.29 -21.27
C LEU A 127 5.34 -7.56 -20.46
N ILE A 128 6.55 -8.13 -20.45
CA ILE A 128 6.90 -9.27 -19.60
C ILE A 128 6.77 -8.89 -18.13
N SER A 129 7.29 -7.73 -17.71
CA SER A 129 7.17 -7.21 -16.34
C SER A 129 5.71 -7.10 -15.90
N LEU A 130 4.86 -6.45 -16.70
CA LEU A 130 3.42 -6.31 -16.45
C LEU A 130 2.71 -7.68 -16.46
N GLY A 131 3.12 -8.56 -17.36
CA GLY A 131 2.61 -9.93 -17.46
C GLY A 131 2.90 -10.75 -16.21
N VAL A 132 4.12 -10.69 -15.68
CA VAL A 132 4.51 -11.38 -14.44
C VAL A 132 3.71 -10.86 -13.25
N LEU A 133 3.53 -9.55 -13.11
CA LEU A 133 2.71 -8.98 -12.04
C LEU A 133 1.26 -9.43 -12.13
N THR A 134 0.69 -9.41 -13.33
CA THR A 134 -0.70 -9.80 -13.58
C THR A 134 -0.92 -11.30 -13.34
N VAL A 135 -0.06 -12.14 -13.93
CA VAL A 135 -0.14 -13.60 -13.79
C VAL A 135 0.10 -14.01 -12.33
N GLY A 136 1.06 -13.38 -11.65
CA GLY A 136 1.32 -13.60 -10.22
C GLY A 136 0.09 -13.27 -9.37
N TRP A 137 -0.54 -12.13 -9.61
CA TRP A 137 -1.78 -11.75 -8.90
C TRP A 137 -2.93 -12.72 -9.18
N VAL A 138 -3.19 -13.08 -10.45
CA VAL A 138 -4.25 -14.04 -10.82
C VAL A 138 -3.97 -15.40 -10.20
N GLY A 139 -2.73 -15.89 -10.29
CA GLY A 139 -2.33 -17.17 -9.72
C GLY A 139 -2.52 -17.20 -8.20
N TYR A 140 -2.11 -16.13 -7.51
CA TYR A 140 -2.34 -15.97 -6.08
C TYR A 140 -3.84 -15.94 -5.72
N ASP A 141 -4.64 -15.16 -6.46
CA ASP A 141 -6.09 -15.05 -6.23
C ASP A 141 -6.81 -16.40 -6.39
N ILE A 142 -6.48 -17.16 -7.44
CA ILE A 142 -7.00 -18.51 -7.66
C ILE A 142 -6.58 -19.44 -6.53
N LEU A 143 -5.31 -19.39 -6.11
CA LEU A 143 -4.80 -20.23 -5.04
C LEU A 143 -5.53 -19.97 -3.72
N CYS A 144 -5.70 -18.70 -3.34
CA CYS A 144 -6.43 -18.31 -2.14
C CYS A 144 -7.91 -18.72 -2.17
N LYS A 145 -8.55 -18.75 -3.34
CA LYS A 145 -9.94 -19.17 -3.52
C LYS A 145 -10.12 -20.68 -3.69
N SER A 146 -9.04 -21.43 -3.90
CA SER A 146 -9.06 -22.88 -4.05
C SER A 146 -9.22 -23.60 -2.70
N SER A 147 -9.47 -24.92 -2.72
CA SER A 147 -9.47 -25.75 -1.51
C SER A 147 -8.14 -25.72 -0.76
N PHE A 148 -7.04 -25.41 -1.44
CA PHE A 148 -5.72 -25.27 -0.81
C PHE A 148 -5.62 -24.00 0.04
N GLY A 149 -6.36 -22.93 -0.30
CA GLY A 149 -6.47 -21.72 0.50
C GLY A 149 -7.06 -21.96 1.91
N GLN A 150 -7.79 -23.06 2.09
CA GLN A 150 -8.35 -23.47 3.39
C GLN A 150 -7.35 -24.24 4.27
N GLN A 151 -6.18 -24.61 3.72
CA GLN A 151 -5.15 -25.40 4.40
C GLN A 151 -3.91 -24.55 4.66
N THR A 152 -4.00 -23.60 5.59
CA THR A 152 -2.92 -22.64 5.91
C THR A 152 -1.57 -23.31 6.19
N THR A 153 -1.55 -24.50 6.80
CA THR A 153 -0.33 -25.27 7.08
C THR A 153 0.36 -25.77 5.80
N ALA A 154 -0.42 -26.17 4.79
CA ALA A 154 0.13 -26.66 3.53
C ALA A 154 0.72 -25.53 2.67
N LEU A 155 0.24 -24.29 2.85
CA LEU A 155 0.79 -23.09 2.20
C LEU A 155 2.11 -22.61 2.82
N MET A 156 2.44 -23.03 4.05
CA MET A 156 3.64 -22.60 4.77
C MET A 156 4.86 -23.54 4.59
N LEU A 157 4.67 -24.70 3.97
CA LEU A 157 5.70 -25.71 3.71
C LEU A 157 6.15 -25.68 2.25
#